data_AF-A0A3E0P4G0-F1
#
_entry.id   AF-A0A3E0P4G0-F1
#
_cell.length_a   1.000
_cell.length_b   1.000
_cell.length_c   1.000
_cell.angle_alpha   90.00
_cell.angle_beta   90.00
_cell.angle_gamma   90.00
#
_symmetry.space_group_name_H-M   'P 1'
#
loop_
_entity.id
_entity.type
_entity.pdbx_description
1 polymer ?
#
loop_
_entity_poly.entity_id
_entity_poly.type
_entity_poly.pdbx_seq_one_letter_code
_entity_poly.pdbx_strand_id
1 'polypeptide(L)'
;MTSYSDAVESGIVIFDGATGTNLQTVGLTAEDFGGPQFEGCTDILNVTRPDVIKDLHRSFLEVGVDVVETNTFGAFAVPLGEYGIADRSFEIAYEGTRLAREVV
;
A
#
# COMPACT_ATOMS: atom_id res chain seq x y z
N MET A 1 -6.44 11.06 -18.15
CA MET A 1 -5.28 10.22 -17.75
C MET A 1 -4.43 9.99 -18.97
N THR A 2 -3.15 10.33 -18.88
CA THR A 2 -2.11 9.92 -19.83
C THR A 2 -1.92 8.40 -19.70
N SER A 3 -1.74 7.67 -20.80
CA SER A 3 -1.42 6.24 -20.68
C SER A 3 0.02 6.07 -20.16
N TYR A 4 0.34 4.91 -19.59
CA TYR A 4 1.73 4.64 -19.17
C TYR A 4 2.71 4.74 -20.36
N SER A 5 2.29 4.26 -21.54
CA SER A 5 3.09 4.38 -22.76
C SER A 5 3.36 5.83 -23.13
N ASP A 6 2.34 6.69 -23.13
CA ASP A 6 2.52 8.12 -23.44
C ASP A 6 3.43 8.82 -22.42
N ALA A 7 3.34 8.43 -21.14
CA ALA A 7 4.19 8.98 -20.07
C ALA A 7 5.67 8.63 -20.28
N VAL A 8 5.96 7.37 -20.61
CA VAL A 8 7.32 6.89 -20.90
C VAL A 8 7.88 7.52 -22.18
N GLU A 9 7.04 7.77 -23.19
CA GLU A 9 7.46 8.48 -24.41
C GLU A 9 7.75 9.97 -24.16
N SER A 10 7.07 10.57 -23.19
CA SER A 10 7.20 11.99 -22.85
C SER A 10 8.39 12.30 -21.93
N GLY A 11 8.98 11.30 -21.27
CA GLY A 11 10.10 11.50 -20.35
C GLY A 11 10.38 10.31 -19.42
N ILE A 12 11.16 10.59 -18.37
CA ILE A 12 11.44 9.62 -17.32
C ILE A 12 10.23 9.57 -16.38
N VAL A 13 9.69 8.36 -16.15
CA VAL A 13 8.62 8.11 -15.17
C VAL A 13 9.23 7.77 -13.82
N ILE A 14 8.85 8.51 -12.79
CA ILE A 14 9.34 8.34 -11.42
C ILE A 14 8.28 7.58 -10.60
N PHE A 15 8.67 6.42 -10.08
CA PHE A 15 7.85 5.65 -9.14
C PHE A 15 8.09 6.13 -7.70
N ASP A 16 7.18 5.78 -6.83
CA ASP A 16 7.29 6.01 -5.40
C ASP A 16 8.41 5.18 -4.74
N GLY A 17 8.57 5.40 -3.44
CA GLY A 17 9.58 4.74 -2.62
C GLY A 17 9.02 3.58 -1.82
N ALA A 18 9.91 2.97 -1.03
CA ALA A 18 9.57 1.79 -0.25
C ALA A 18 8.47 2.04 0.79
N THR A 19 7.36 1.31 0.68
CA THR A 19 6.23 1.37 1.62
C THR A 19 6.63 0.94 3.04
N GLY A 20 7.24 -0.24 3.19
CA GLY A 20 7.54 -0.81 4.50
C GLY A 20 8.46 0.06 5.37
N THR A 21 9.52 0.64 4.80
CA THR A 21 10.42 1.54 5.52
C THR A 21 9.74 2.83 5.95
N ASN A 22 8.84 3.38 5.13
CA ASN A 22 8.08 4.57 5.50
C ASN A 22 7.07 4.28 6.62
N LEU A 23 6.39 3.13 6.58
CA LEU A 23 5.46 2.72 7.63
C LEU A 23 6.13 2.56 9.00
N GLN A 24 7.40 2.16 9.05
CA GLN A 24 8.16 2.11 10.31
C GLN A 24 8.31 3.49 10.97
N THR A 25 8.22 4.58 10.22
CA THR A 25 8.34 5.95 10.78
C THR A 25 7.05 6.46 11.42
N VAL A 26 5.91 5.80 11.16
CA VAL A 26 4.59 6.19 11.64
C VAL A 26 4.37 5.81 13.11
N GLY A 27 5.18 4.88 13.65
CA GLY A 27 5.04 4.41 15.03
C GLY A 27 3.81 3.54 15.26
N LEU A 28 3.47 2.70 14.28
CA LEU A 28 2.35 1.74 14.36
C LEU A 28 2.54 0.75 15.50
N THR A 29 1.44 0.41 16.15
CA THR A 29 1.35 -0.56 17.23
C THR A 29 0.61 -1.82 16.77
N ALA A 30 0.71 -2.92 17.52
CA ALA A 30 -0.06 -4.13 17.25
C ALA A 30 -1.58 -3.89 17.10
N GLU A 31 -2.15 -2.91 17.79
CA GLU A 31 -3.57 -2.56 17.69
C GLU A 31 -3.91 -2.00 16.29
N ASP A 32 -3.00 -1.25 15.68
CA ASP A 32 -3.17 -0.70 14.33
C ASP A 32 -3.22 -1.78 13.26
N PHE A 33 -2.56 -2.91 13.48
CA PHE A 33 -2.64 -4.09 12.61
C PHE A 33 -3.89 -4.94 12.87
N GLY A 34 -4.71 -4.61 13.89
CA GLY A 34 -5.87 -5.40 14.32
C GLY A 34 -5.56 -6.50 15.34
N GLY A 35 -4.37 -6.45 15.96
CA GLY A 35 -3.95 -7.34 17.05
C GLY A 35 -2.52 -7.86 16.88
N PRO A 36 -1.91 -8.38 17.97
CA PRO A 36 -0.52 -8.89 17.95
C PRO A 36 -0.27 -10.00 16.93
N GLN A 37 -1.29 -10.78 16.59
CA GLN A 37 -1.18 -11.85 15.59
C GLN A 37 -1.01 -11.32 14.16
N PHE A 38 -1.28 -10.05 13.89
CA PHE A 38 -1.16 -9.41 12.56
C PHE A 38 -0.01 -8.41 12.49
N GLU A 39 0.72 -8.21 13.58
CA GLU A 39 1.83 -7.26 13.64
C GLU A 39 2.89 -7.62 12.58
N GLY A 40 3.28 -6.63 11.78
CA GLY A 40 4.20 -6.80 10.65
C GLY A 40 3.53 -7.17 9.31
N CYS A 41 2.23 -7.52 9.30
CA CYS A 41 1.49 -7.70 8.05
C CYS A 41 1.11 -6.32 7.47
N THR A 42 2.00 -5.66 6.74
CA THR A 42 1.74 -4.30 6.22
C THR A 42 0.51 -4.22 5.31
N ASP A 43 0.20 -5.30 4.58
CA ASP A 43 -0.97 -5.35 3.69
C ASP A 43 -2.30 -5.21 4.47
N ILE A 44 -2.39 -5.69 5.73
CA ILE A 44 -3.62 -5.61 6.53
C ILE A 44 -4.05 -4.16 6.82
N LEU A 45 -3.08 -3.24 6.79
CA LEU A 45 -3.31 -1.81 7.01
C LEU A 45 -4.20 -1.19 5.94
N ASN A 46 -4.34 -1.83 4.77
CA ASN A 46 -5.34 -1.42 3.77
C ASN A 46 -6.77 -1.44 4.34
N VAL A 47 -7.04 -2.33 5.31
CA VAL A 47 -8.35 -2.46 5.95
C VAL A 47 -8.36 -1.79 7.33
N THR A 48 -7.32 -1.99 8.13
CA THR A 48 -7.33 -1.55 9.53
C THR A 48 -6.94 -0.08 9.70
N ARG A 49 -6.06 0.45 8.83
CA ARG A 49 -5.58 1.84 8.85
C ARG A 49 -5.52 2.46 7.44
N PRO A 50 -6.67 2.56 6.75
CA PRO A 50 -6.74 3.12 5.40
C PRO A 50 -6.32 4.60 5.34
N ASP A 51 -6.40 5.31 6.47
CA ASP A 51 -5.87 6.67 6.64
C ASP A 51 -4.36 6.71 6.46
N VAL A 52 -3.62 5.81 7.12
CA VAL A 52 -2.15 5.73 7.05
C VAL A 52 -1.68 5.41 5.63
N ILE A 53 -2.34 4.47 4.95
CA ILE A 53 -1.98 4.09 3.58
C ILE A 53 -2.23 5.24 2.59
N LYS A 54 -3.33 5.99 2.76
CA LYS A 54 -3.58 7.17 1.93
C LYS A 54 -2.57 8.28 2.18
N ASP A 55 -2.20 8.52 3.43
CA ASP A 55 -1.21 9.54 3.77
C ASP A 55 0.19 9.17 3.26
N LEU A 56 0.54 7.87 3.28
CA LEU A 56 1.75 7.35 2.63
C LEU A 56 1.77 7.70 1.13
N HIS A 57 0.75 7.32 0.37
CA HIS A 57 0.69 7.61 -1.06
C HIS A 57 0.70 9.11 -1.35
N ARG A 58 -0.04 9.91 -0.57
CA ARG A 58 -0.02 11.39 -0.69
C ARG A 58 1.37 11.95 -0.48
N SER A 59 2.12 11.46 0.51
CA SER A 59 3.46 11.96 0.78
C SER A 59 4.43 11.76 -0.39
N PHE A 60 4.26 10.67 -1.17
CA PHE A 60 5.02 10.48 -2.40
C PHE A 60 4.55 11.39 -3.54
N LEU A 61 3.24 11.56 -3.71
CA LEU A 61 2.68 12.46 -4.72
C LEU A 61 3.10 13.92 -4.46
N GLU A 62 3.17 14.34 -3.20
CA GLU A 62 3.61 15.69 -2.80
C GLU A 62 5.07 15.99 -3.16
N VAL A 63 5.94 14.97 -3.25
CA VAL A 63 7.32 15.12 -3.71
C VAL A 63 7.48 14.95 -5.23
N GLY A 64 6.37 14.72 -5.96
CA GLY A 64 6.32 14.77 -7.41
C GLY A 64 6.59 13.44 -8.13
N VAL A 65 6.24 12.30 -7.53
CA VAL A 65 6.27 11.01 -8.24
C VAL A 65 5.15 10.94 -9.27
N ASP A 66 5.38 10.22 -10.37
CA ASP A 66 4.41 10.02 -11.44
C ASP A 66 3.51 8.79 -11.19
N VAL A 67 4.02 7.80 -10.46
CA VAL A 67 3.36 6.52 -10.22
C VAL A 67 3.49 6.14 -8.74
N VAL A 68 2.41 5.59 -8.17
CA VAL A 68 2.43 4.97 -6.85
C VAL A 68 2.19 3.45 -6.98
N GLU A 69 2.85 2.68 -6.15
CA GLU A 69 2.60 1.24 -6.00
C GLU A 69 1.51 1.01 -4.95
N THR A 70 0.60 0.07 -5.20
CA THR A 70 -0.41 -0.32 -4.20
C THR A 70 0.26 -1.06 -3.04
N ASN A 71 -0.19 -0.85 -1.80
CA ASN A 71 0.27 -1.61 -0.63
C ASN A 71 -0.25 -3.05 -0.64
N THR A 72 0.15 -3.84 -1.62
CA THR A 72 -0.40 -5.19 -1.88
C THR A 72 0.67 -6.21 -2.25
N PHE A 73 1.93 -5.97 -1.85
CA PHE A 73 3.04 -6.87 -2.16
C PHE A 73 2.82 -8.27 -1.58
N GLY A 74 2.31 -8.34 -0.34
CA GLY A 74 2.01 -9.58 0.38
C GLY A 74 0.53 -10.00 0.32
N ALA A 75 -0.33 -9.26 -0.38
CA ALA A 75 -1.79 -9.45 -0.41
C ALA A 75 -2.25 -10.67 -1.24
N PHE A 76 -1.67 -11.84 -0.99
CA PHE A 76 -2.05 -13.12 -1.57
C PHE A 76 -1.93 -14.26 -0.54
N ALA A 77 -2.45 -15.43 -0.89
CA ALA A 77 -2.73 -16.49 0.08
C ALA A 77 -1.51 -16.99 0.85
N VAL A 78 -0.31 -16.95 0.27
CA VAL A 78 0.89 -17.51 0.91
C VAL A 78 1.38 -16.62 2.07
N PRO A 79 1.73 -15.33 1.88
CA PRO A 79 2.11 -14.46 3.00
C PRO A 79 0.97 -14.28 4.01
N LEU A 80 -0.26 -14.07 3.55
CA LEU A 80 -1.42 -13.92 4.43
C LEU A 80 -1.74 -15.19 5.23
N GLY A 81 -1.30 -16.36 4.74
CA GLY A 81 -1.40 -17.62 5.45
C GLY A 81 -0.57 -17.68 6.73
N GLU A 82 0.58 -16.98 6.78
CA GLU A 82 1.40 -16.88 7.99
C GLU A 82 0.66 -16.18 9.14
N TYR A 83 -0.31 -15.34 8.79
CA TYR A 83 -1.19 -14.59 9.69
C TYR A 83 -2.58 -15.23 9.86
N GLY A 84 -2.84 -16.39 9.24
CA GLY A 84 -4.13 -17.10 9.33
C GLY A 84 -5.30 -16.42 8.60
N ILE A 85 -5.02 -15.56 7.61
CA ILE A 85 -6.02 -14.75 6.89
C ILE A 85 -5.90 -14.88 5.36
N ALA A 86 -5.46 -16.04 4.86
CA ALA A 86 -5.28 -16.30 3.44
C ALA A 86 -6.55 -16.08 2.61
N ASP A 87 -7.74 -16.33 3.19
CA ASP A 87 -9.06 -16.13 2.58
C ASP A 87 -9.39 -14.65 2.33
N ARG A 88 -8.70 -13.73 3.01
CA ARG A 88 -8.88 -12.27 2.86
C ARG A 88 -8.03 -11.65 1.75
N SER A 89 -7.29 -12.45 0.98
CA SER A 89 -6.39 -11.97 -0.10
C SER A 89 -7.06 -10.97 -1.04
N PHE A 90 -8.27 -11.30 -1.53
CA PHE A 90 -8.98 -10.43 -2.47
C PHE A 90 -9.43 -9.12 -1.82
N GLU A 91 -9.98 -9.18 -0.62
CA GLU A 91 -10.40 -8.00 0.14
C GLU A 91 -9.23 -7.03 0.33
N ILE A 92 -8.11 -7.54 0.85
CA ILE A 92 -6.94 -6.72 1.16
C ILE A 92 -6.31 -6.11 -0.11
N ALA A 93 -6.21 -6.88 -1.19
CA ALA A 93 -5.68 -6.41 -2.46
C ALA A 93 -6.60 -5.35 -3.11
N TYR A 94 -7.91 -5.58 -3.06
CA TYR A 94 -8.91 -4.66 -3.57
C TYR A 94 -8.87 -3.33 -2.81
N GLU A 95 -8.85 -3.37 -1.48
CA GLU A 95 -8.80 -2.17 -0.65
C GLU A 95 -7.51 -1.39 -0.88
N GLY A 96 -6.34 -2.05 -0.94
CA GLY A 96 -5.07 -1.37 -1.24
C GLY A 96 -5.10 -0.66 -2.61
N THR A 97 -5.69 -1.30 -3.62
CA THR A 97 -5.87 -0.70 -4.94
C THR A 97 -6.84 0.47 -4.92
N ARG A 98 -7.96 0.34 -4.20
CA ARG A 98 -8.97 1.39 -4.06
C ARG A 98 -8.36 2.63 -3.40
N LEU A 99 -7.58 2.45 -2.32
CA LEU A 99 -6.97 3.56 -1.58
C LEU A 99 -5.95 4.33 -2.42
N ALA A 100 -5.07 3.64 -3.16
CA ALA A 100 -4.16 4.29 -4.09
C ALA A 100 -4.91 5.11 -5.15
N ARG A 101 -6.04 4.58 -5.66
CA ARG A 101 -6.86 5.27 -6.66
C ARG A 101 -7.68 6.44 -6.12
N GLU A 102 -7.89 6.52 -4.81
CA GLU A 102 -8.57 7.67 -4.19
C GLU A 102 -7.67 8.91 -4.08
N VAL A 103 -6.34 8.73 -4.15
CA VAL A 103 -5.37 9.81 -3.95
C VAL A 103 -4.62 10.21 -5.23
N VAL A 104 -4.66 9.37 -6.27
CA VAL A 104 -4.09 9.62 -7.61
C VAL A 104 -5.11 10.28 -8.54
#